data_AF-A0A8B6CAT9-F1
#
_entry.id   AF-A0A8B6CAT9-F1
#
_cell.length_a   1.000
_cell.length_b   1.000
_cell.length_c   1.000
_cell.angle_alpha   90.00
_cell.angle_beta   90.00
_cell.angle_gamma   90.00
#
_symmetry.space_group_name_H-M   'P 1'
#
loop_
_entity.id
_entity.type
_entity.pdbx_description
1 polymer ?
#
loop_
_entity_poly.entity_id
_entity_poly.type
_entity_poly.pdbx_seq_one_letter_code
_entity_poly.pdbx_strand_id
1 'polypeptide(L)'
;MATSTTRSRLFNLFDKIRYRRFISRSNQSSALQKAEEQDNESHYPPIKPKYPPGEWGEMDRGIAWTWHEEGEKWKSMASVEERLSFLATKDSKYGSKVWKYNSIQTNTGLSDYQQDKTKTVLINDAPEVISNIDIDIENEFKDIKTILQDKLLEEQEYLVQHLGKMYDPKKPEALNTKLIKSLVFDLVTVLSTKYEHLFDLQLDPEVEIAAYWDRYGVPPIKPWRNYEKAKTDYSIPTWPLPKKFFQNYSKYQSQSKLSCQLRTSNPLPEFLPQDDVKCTSEPYPECRLWPNVLGTPSGWVQPKCDPGRY
;
A
#
# COMPACT_ATOMS: atom_id res chain seq x y z
N MET A 1 18.38 -81.14 -25.82
CA MET A 1 18.69 -81.10 -24.38
C MET A 1 18.30 -79.72 -23.84
N ALA A 2 17.13 -79.60 -23.23
CA ALA A 2 16.68 -78.42 -22.49
C ALA A 2 15.61 -78.87 -21.50
N THR A 3 16.04 -79.57 -20.45
CA THR A 3 15.17 -80.19 -19.46
C THR A 3 15.73 -79.90 -18.08
N SER A 4 14.99 -79.14 -17.26
CA SER A 4 14.86 -79.28 -15.79
C SER A 4 14.62 -77.94 -15.07
N THR A 5 15.19 -76.83 -15.54
CA THR A 5 15.29 -75.61 -14.70
C THR A 5 14.03 -74.73 -14.65
N THR A 6 13.13 -74.83 -15.63
CA THR A 6 11.93 -73.98 -15.73
C THR A 6 10.72 -74.50 -14.96
N ARG A 7 10.64 -75.81 -14.68
CA ARG A 7 9.52 -76.40 -13.92
C ARG A 7 9.59 -76.09 -12.42
N SER A 8 10.79 -75.96 -11.85
CA SER A 8 10.97 -75.67 -10.41
C SER A 8 10.61 -74.23 -10.01
N ARG A 9 10.74 -73.26 -10.94
CA ARG A 9 10.40 -71.85 -10.67
C ARG A 9 8.90 -71.58 -10.61
N LEU A 10 8.08 -72.33 -11.35
CA LEU A 10 6.63 -72.15 -11.35
C LEU A 10 5.97 -72.73 -10.09
N PHE A 11 6.44 -73.87 -9.59
CA PHE A 11 5.91 -74.46 -8.34
C PHE A 11 6.14 -73.56 -7.11
N ASN A 12 7.32 -72.92 -7.01
CA ASN A 12 7.63 -72.00 -5.92
C ASN A 12 6.78 -70.70 -5.92
N LEU A 13 6.19 -70.33 -7.07
CA LEU A 13 5.38 -69.11 -7.20
C LEU A 13 3.92 -69.36 -6.77
N PHE A 14 3.40 -70.57 -7.03
CA PHE A 14 2.05 -70.96 -6.61
C PHE A 14 1.93 -71.18 -5.10
N ASP A 15 2.96 -71.72 -4.43
CA ASP A 15 2.94 -71.90 -2.97
C ASP A 15 3.04 -70.55 -2.22
N LYS A 16 3.79 -69.58 -2.75
CA LYS A 16 3.83 -68.21 -2.18
C LYS A 16 2.49 -67.47 -2.29
N ILE A 17 1.70 -67.72 -3.34
CA ILE A 17 0.38 -67.10 -3.52
C ILE A 17 -0.66 -67.74 -2.60
N ARG A 18 -0.59 -69.06 -2.35
CA ARG A 18 -1.47 -69.75 -1.40
C ARG A 18 -1.23 -69.30 0.04
N TYR A 19 0.02 -69.13 0.46
CA TYR A 19 0.35 -68.70 1.82
C TYR A 19 -0.13 -67.26 2.12
N ARG A 20 -0.10 -66.36 1.14
CA ARG A 20 -0.60 -64.98 1.29
C ARG A 20 -2.12 -64.88 1.39
N ARG A 21 -2.88 -65.79 0.76
CA ARG A 21 -4.36 -65.81 0.87
C ARG A 21 -4.85 -66.36 2.21
N PHE A 22 -4.05 -67.19 2.90
CA PHE A 22 -4.45 -67.73 4.20
C PHE A 22 -4.27 -66.71 5.34
N ILE A 23 -3.18 -65.93 5.33
CA ILE A 23 -2.93 -64.85 6.32
C ILE A 23 -3.95 -63.70 6.17
N SER A 24 -4.46 -63.47 4.95
CA SER A 24 -5.48 -62.44 4.69
C SER A 24 -6.86 -62.77 5.28
N ARG A 25 -7.17 -64.04 5.57
CA ARG A 25 -8.48 -64.44 6.11
C ARG A 25 -8.51 -64.55 7.63
N SER A 26 -7.37 -64.83 8.29
CA SER A 26 -7.31 -64.87 9.76
C SER A 26 -7.32 -63.48 10.41
N ASN A 27 -6.90 -62.43 9.69
CA ASN A 27 -6.89 -61.05 10.21
C ASN A 27 -8.21 -60.30 9.95
N GLN A 28 -9.14 -60.87 9.16
CA GLN A 28 -10.44 -60.25 8.92
C GLN A 28 -11.43 -60.49 10.06
N SER A 29 -11.32 -61.58 10.83
CA SER A 29 -12.27 -61.83 11.94
C SER A 29 -11.95 -61.04 13.21
N SER A 30 -10.67 -60.70 13.48
CA SER A 30 -10.33 -59.84 14.63
C SER A 30 -10.51 -58.34 14.37
N ALA A 31 -10.51 -57.93 13.09
CA ALA A 31 -10.80 -56.55 12.71
C ALA A 31 -12.30 -56.23 12.77
N LEU A 32 -13.17 -57.20 12.48
CA LEU A 32 -14.62 -57.04 12.58
C LEU A 32 -15.13 -57.06 14.04
N GLN A 33 -14.49 -57.82 14.94
CA GLN A 33 -14.87 -57.84 16.36
C GLN A 33 -14.39 -56.60 17.14
N LYS A 34 -13.47 -55.80 16.60
CA LYS A 34 -13.06 -54.51 17.19
C LYS A 34 -13.84 -53.30 16.68
N ALA A 35 -14.74 -53.48 15.72
CA ALA A 35 -15.52 -52.40 15.12
C ALA A 35 -16.85 -52.13 15.84
N GLU A 36 -17.29 -53.02 16.74
CA GLU A 36 -18.59 -52.92 17.43
C GLU A 36 -18.53 -52.29 18.83
N GLU A 37 -17.36 -51.85 19.31
CA GLU A 37 -17.20 -51.23 20.65
C GLU A 37 -16.64 -49.80 20.64
N GLN A 38 -16.68 -49.10 19.50
CA GLN A 38 -16.37 -47.66 19.46
C GLN A 38 -17.56 -46.86 18.97
N ASP A 39 -18.43 -46.46 19.90
CA ASP A 39 -19.15 -45.17 19.86
C ASP A 39 -18.11 -44.02 19.91
N ASN A 40 -17.23 -43.98 18.92
CA ASN A 40 -16.36 -42.85 18.67
C ASN A 40 -17.10 -41.95 17.69
N GLU A 41 -17.63 -40.84 18.19
CA GLU A 41 -17.91 -39.69 17.36
C GLU A 41 -16.74 -39.52 16.39
N SER A 42 -17.04 -39.61 15.09
CA SER A 42 -16.04 -39.42 14.06
C SER A 42 -15.57 -37.97 14.15
N HIS A 43 -14.49 -37.72 14.90
CA HIS A 43 -13.81 -36.43 14.91
C HIS A 43 -13.09 -36.27 13.58
N TYR A 44 -13.87 -35.89 12.56
CA TYR A 44 -13.30 -35.40 11.32
C TYR A 44 -12.44 -34.17 11.65
N PRO A 45 -11.25 -34.04 11.03
CA PRO A 45 -10.47 -32.83 11.19
C PRO A 45 -11.34 -31.63 10.76
N PRO A 46 -11.24 -30.50 11.46
CA PRO A 46 -12.04 -29.33 11.14
C PRO A 46 -11.86 -28.97 9.66
N ILE A 47 -12.99 -28.83 8.96
CA ILE A 47 -13.01 -28.46 7.54
C ILE A 47 -12.33 -27.10 7.43
N LYS A 48 -11.11 -27.07 6.87
CA LYS A 48 -10.40 -25.81 6.66
C LYS A 48 -11.26 -24.92 5.76
N PRO A 49 -11.54 -23.67 6.15
CA PRO A 49 -12.36 -22.80 5.32
C PRO A 49 -11.69 -22.59 3.97
N LYS A 50 -12.52 -22.39 2.94
CA LYS A 50 -12.04 -22.16 1.58
C LYS A 50 -11.16 -20.90 1.56
N TYR A 51 -11.61 -19.84 2.20
CA TYR A 51 -10.91 -18.56 2.31
C TYR A 51 -10.56 -18.25 3.77
N PRO A 52 -9.56 -17.39 4.01
CA PRO A 52 -9.37 -16.80 5.33
C PRO A 52 -10.57 -15.93 5.73
N PRO A 53 -10.71 -15.58 7.03
CA PRO A 53 -11.75 -14.66 7.48
C PRO A 53 -11.77 -13.35 6.68
N GLY A 54 -12.97 -12.83 6.38
CA GLY A 54 -13.18 -11.58 5.63
C GLY A 54 -13.76 -11.77 4.22
N GLU A 55 -13.90 -10.65 3.51
CA GLU A 55 -14.41 -10.61 2.14
C GLU A 55 -13.26 -10.54 1.13
N TRP A 56 -13.13 -11.58 0.30
CA TRP A 56 -12.01 -11.73 -0.64
C TRP A 56 -12.43 -11.65 -2.12
N GLY A 57 -13.72 -11.45 -2.40
CA GLY A 57 -14.28 -11.33 -3.75
C GLY A 57 -13.87 -12.49 -4.67
N GLU A 58 -13.38 -12.14 -5.86
CA GLU A 58 -12.90 -13.09 -6.87
C GLU A 58 -11.41 -13.46 -6.72
N MET A 59 -10.77 -13.16 -5.59
CA MET A 59 -9.36 -13.45 -5.38
C MET A 59 -9.09 -14.97 -5.35
N ASP A 60 -7.96 -15.39 -5.91
CA ASP A 60 -7.51 -16.78 -5.80
C ASP A 60 -7.30 -17.18 -4.34
N ARG A 61 -7.70 -18.41 -4.01
CA ARG A 61 -7.61 -18.97 -2.66
C ARG A 61 -6.19 -18.92 -2.09
N GLY A 62 -5.19 -19.34 -2.86
CA GLY A 62 -3.81 -19.39 -2.38
C GLY A 62 -3.24 -17.99 -2.11
N ILE A 63 -3.63 -17.03 -2.94
CA ILE A 63 -3.26 -15.62 -2.76
C ILE A 63 -3.92 -15.05 -1.50
N ALA A 64 -5.22 -15.27 -1.32
CA ALA A 64 -5.96 -14.81 -0.14
C ALA A 64 -5.32 -15.30 1.17
N TRP A 65 -4.99 -16.61 1.26
CA TRP A 65 -4.28 -17.16 2.42
C TRP A 65 -2.88 -16.57 2.60
N THR A 66 -2.13 -16.37 1.52
CA THR A 66 -0.80 -15.73 1.62
C THR A 66 -0.92 -14.32 2.20
N TRP A 67 -1.90 -13.54 1.74
CA TRP A 67 -2.11 -12.16 2.21
C TRP A 67 -2.57 -12.12 3.66
N HIS A 68 -3.44 -13.04 4.05
CA HIS A 68 -3.86 -13.19 5.44
C HIS A 68 -2.66 -13.52 6.34
N GLU A 69 -1.83 -14.49 5.96
CA GLU A 69 -0.61 -14.85 6.71
C GLU A 69 0.40 -13.70 6.78
N GLU A 70 0.59 -12.95 5.69
CA GLU A 70 1.41 -11.75 5.69
C GLU A 70 0.82 -10.69 6.64
N GLY A 71 -0.49 -10.46 6.59
CA GLY A 71 -1.20 -9.52 7.48
C GLY A 71 -1.06 -9.89 8.95
N GLU A 72 -1.19 -11.17 9.30
CA GLU A 72 -0.98 -11.63 10.68
C GLU A 72 0.47 -11.43 11.15
N LYS A 73 1.46 -11.60 10.26
CA LYS A 73 2.86 -11.25 10.58
C LYS A 73 3.00 -9.76 10.89
N TRP A 74 2.41 -8.87 10.08
CA TRP A 74 2.43 -7.43 10.35
C TRP A 74 1.77 -7.06 11.68
N LYS A 75 0.61 -7.67 11.98
CA LYS A 75 -0.11 -7.45 13.24
C LYS A 75 0.69 -7.94 14.45
N SER A 76 1.47 -9.02 14.29
CA SER A 76 2.30 -9.59 15.36
C SER A 76 3.49 -8.70 15.76
N MET A 77 3.90 -7.76 14.90
CA MET A 77 4.98 -6.81 15.21
C MET A 77 4.49 -5.75 16.18
N ALA A 78 5.21 -5.57 17.28
CA ALA A 78 4.76 -4.74 18.40
C ALA A 78 4.98 -3.24 18.13
N SER A 79 6.11 -2.89 17.53
CA SER A 79 6.49 -1.49 17.33
C SER A 79 6.29 -1.02 15.88
N VAL A 80 6.08 0.29 15.73
CA VAL A 80 6.04 0.94 14.40
C VAL A 80 7.41 0.84 13.71
N GLU A 81 8.49 0.95 14.47
CA GLU A 81 9.86 0.84 13.95
C GLU A 81 10.15 -0.56 13.37
N GLU A 82 9.71 -1.63 14.04
CA GLU A 82 9.79 -3.01 13.52
C GLU A 82 9.01 -3.16 12.22
N ARG A 83 7.81 -2.57 12.14
CA ARG A 83 7.00 -2.59 10.91
C ARG A 83 7.69 -1.85 9.77
N LEU A 84 8.25 -0.67 10.04
CA LEU A 84 8.96 0.13 9.04
C LEU A 84 10.26 -0.53 8.56
N SER A 85 11.04 -1.10 9.48
CA SER A 85 12.26 -1.85 9.13
C SER A 85 11.93 -3.13 8.36
N PHE A 86 10.85 -3.84 8.72
CA PHE A 86 10.36 -4.98 7.96
C PHE A 86 9.92 -4.56 6.55
N LEU A 87 9.24 -3.41 6.40
CA LEU A 87 8.89 -2.85 5.08
C LEU A 87 10.14 -2.62 4.21
N ALA A 88 11.16 -1.99 4.77
CA ALA A 88 12.39 -1.64 4.08
C ALA A 88 13.24 -2.87 3.68
N THR A 89 13.15 -3.96 4.46
CA THR A 89 13.95 -5.18 4.27
C THR A 89 13.23 -6.31 3.53
N LYS A 90 11.89 -6.28 3.47
CA LYS A 90 11.07 -7.28 2.77
C LYS A 90 11.42 -7.37 1.28
N ASP A 91 11.78 -6.23 0.69
CA ASP A 91 12.20 -6.16 -0.69
C ASP A 91 13.73 -6.26 -0.79
N SER A 92 14.21 -6.94 -1.84
CA SER A 92 15.58 -7.46 -2.01
C SER A 92 16.72 -6.50 -1.61
N LYS A 93 17.98 -6.99 -1.56
CA LYS A 93 19.19 -6.15 -1.40
C LYS A 93 19.21 -4.90 -2.31
N TYR A 94 18.51 -4.93 -3.45
CA TYR A 94 18.41 -3.86 -4.43
C TYR A 94 17.13 -2.99 -4.30
N GLY A 95 16.32 -3.23 -3.27
CA GLY A 95 15.04 -2.59 -3.05
C GLY A 95 13.89 -3.24 -3.84
N SER A 96 12.87 -2.43 -4.05
CA SER A 96 11.61 -2.76 -4.72
C SER A 96 11.48 -2.01 -6.03
N LYS A 97 10.93 -2.67 -7.06
CA LYS A 97 10.55 -1.95 -8.28
C LYS A 97 9.24 -1.20 -8.02
N VAL A 98 9.30 0.12 -8.05
CA VAL A 98 8.16 1.01 -7.79
C VAL A 98 7.95 2.00 -8.92
N TRP A 99 6.74 2.53 -8.99
CA TRP A 99 6.44 3.75 -9.73
C TRP A 99 6.75 4.97 -8.88
N LYS A 100 7.54 5.91 -9.41
CA LYS A 100 7.84 7.16 -8.72
C LYS A 100 6.63 8.08 -8.81
N TYR A 101 5.90 8.23 -7.72
CA TYR A 101 4.74 9.09 -7.65
C TYR A 101 5.18 10.51 -7.27
N ASN A 102 5.17 11.44 -8.22
CA ASN A 102 5.49 12.82 -7.93
C ASN A 102 4.29 13.51 -7.26
N SER A 103 4.49 14.11 -6.08
CA SER A 103 3.43 14.85 -5.36
C SER A 103 2.98 16.11 -6.12
N ILE A 104 3.93 16.82 -6.74
CA ILE A 104 3.65 17.95 -7.63
C ILE A 104 3.90 17.49 -9.05
N GLN A 105 2.84 17.44 -9.86
CA GLN A 105 2.93 17.03 -11.26
C GLN A 105 2.81 18.25 -12.16
N THR A 106 3.76 18.39 -13.08
CA THR A 106 3.78 19.47 -14.08
C THR A 106 2.97 19.15 -15.33
N ASN A 107 2.55 17.89 -15.48
CA ASN A 107 1.79 17.43 -16.63
C ASN A 107 0.29 17.66 -16.41
N THR A 108 -0.39 18.17 -17.43
CA THR A 108 -1.84 18.38 -17.40
C THR A 108 -2.60 17.06 -17.48
N GLY A 109 -3.78 16.99 -16.86
CA GLY A 109 -4.70 15.85 -16.98
C GLY A 109 -4.35 14.61 -16.15
N LEU A 110 -3.52 14.73 -15.12
CA LEU A 110 -3.16 13.62 -14.24
C LEU A 110 -3.99 13.53 -12.95
N SER A 111 -4.97 14.41 -12.75
CA SER A 111 -5.83 14.39 -11.55
C SER A 111 -6.55 13.05 -11.37
N ASP A 112 -7.16 12.51 -12.43
CA ASP A 112 -7.83 11.20 -12.38
C ASP A 112 -6.87 10.06 -12.07
N TYR A 113 -5.63 10.15 -12.57
CA TYR A 113 -4.58 9.19 -12.24
C TYR A 113 -4.19 9.26 -10.77
N GLN A 114 -4.00 10.46 -10.25
CA GLN A 114 -3.68 10.67 -8.83
C GLN A 114 -4.80 10.10 -7.95
N GLN A 115 -6.04 10.51 -8.22
CA GLN A 115 -7.24 10.03 -7.53
C GLN A 115 -7.38 8.50 -7.56
N ASP A 116 -7.15 7.83 -8.70
CA ASP A 116 -7.18 6.36 -8.79
C ASP A 116 -6.07 5.69 -7.94
N LYS A 117 -4.84 6.24 -7.98
CA LYS A 117 -3.69 5.61 -7.29
C LYS A 117 -3.72 5.82 -5.78
N THR A 118 -4.33 6.89 -5.30
CA THR A 118 -4.55 7.17 -3.87
C THR A 118 -5.92 6.70 -3.38
N LYS A 119 -6.83 6.31 -4.28
CA LYS A 119 -8.25 6.03 -3.98
C LYS A 119 -8.94 7.20 -3.26
N THR A 120 -8.76 8.40 -3.81
CA THR A 120 -9.32 9.63 -3.26
C THR A 120 -10.29 10.27 -4.24
N VAL A 121 -11.26 11.00 -3.73
CA VAL A 121 -12.19 11.82 -4.52
C VAL A 121 -11.92 13.29 -4.20
N LEU A 122 -11.88 14.12 -5.23
CA LEU A 122 -11.74 15.56 -5.07
C LEU A 122 -13.12 16.20 -4.84
N ILE A 123 -13.31 16.83 -3.69
CA ILE A 123 -14.50 17.63 -3.36
C ILE A 123 -14.14 19.10 -3.63
N ASN A 124 -14.94 19.78 -4.45
CA ASN A 124 -14.64 21.15 -4.88
C ASN A 124 -14.92 22.21 -3.80
N ASP A 125 -15.71 21.87 -2.78
CA ASP A 125 -16.15 22.79 -1.73
C ASP A 125 -15.26 22.68 -0.47
N ALA A 126 -15.13 23.79 0.24
CA ALA A 126 -14.48 23.81 1.55
C ALA A 126 -15.30 22.99 2.57
N PRO A 127 -14.65 22.24 3.49
CA PRO A 127 -15.35 21.56 4.55
C PRO A 127 -16.17 22.54 5.41
N GLU A 128 -17.43 22.19 5.70
CA GLU A 128 -18.35 23.01 6.51
C GLU A 128 -17.78 23.35 7.90
N VAL A 129 -16.93 22.48 8.44
CA VAL A 129 -16.22 22.69 9.70
C VAL A 129 -15.45 24.00 9.70
N ILE A 130 -14.86 24.41 8.56
CA ILE A 130 -14.12 25.67 8.44
C ILE A 130 -15.06 26.88 8.60
N SER A 131 -16.29 26.79 8.09
CA SER A 131 -17.29 27.86 8.21
C SER A 131 -17.86 28.01 9.62
N ASN A 132 -17.77 26.96 10.44
CA ASN A 132 -18.28 26.93 11.81
C ASN A 132 -17.22 27.33 12.85
N ILE A 133 -16.02 27.72 12.41
CA ILE A 133 -14.97 28.20 13.30
C ILE A 133 -15.37 29.58 13.81
N ASP A 134 -15.68 29.68 15.10
CA ASP A 134 -16.03 30.92 15.80
C ASP A 134 -14.77 31.76 16.06
N ILE A 135 -14.18 32.27 14.99
CA ILE A 135 -13.03 33.18 15.00
C ILE A 135 -13.45 34.49 14.36
N ASP A 136 -13.13 35.58 15.04
CA ASP A 136 -13.27 36.93 14.50
C ASP A 136 -12.14 37.21 13.49
N ILE A 137 -12.29 36.64 12.30
CA ILE A 137 -11.29 36.67 11.22
C ILE A 137 -10.95 38.12 10.85
N GLU A 138 -11.92 39.04 10.86
CA GLU A 138 -11.66 40.43 10.46
C GLU A 138 -10.72 41.14 11.43
N ASN A 139 -10.92 40.95 12.73
CA ASN A 139 -10.04 41.54 13.74
C ASN A 139 -8.66 40.88 13.75
N GLU A 140 -8.59 39.55 13.63
CA GLU A 140 -7.29 38.85 13.55
C GLU A 140 -6.50 39.21 12.30
N PHE A 141 -7.18 39.31 11.16
CA PHE A 141 -6.55 39.68 9.91
C PHE A 141 -5.99 41.10 9.97
N LYS A 142 -6.65 42.03 10.67
CA LYS A 142 -6.17 43.41 10.82
C LYS A 142 -4.80 43.46 11.52
N ASP A 143 -4.62 42.68 12.58
CA ASP A 143 -3.34 42.61 13.32
C ASP A 143 -2.22 42.04 12.46
N ILE A 144 -2.54 41.01 11.67
CA ILE A 144 -1.60 40.26 10.86
C ILE A 144 -1.23 41.02 9.57
N LYS A 145 -2.19 41.72 8.98
CA LYS A 145 -2.08 42.33 7.64
C LYS A 145 -0.89 43.27 7.54
N THR A 146 -0.69 44.15 8.53
CA THR A 146 0.42 45.11 8.50
C THR A 146 1.76 44.39 8.51
N ILE A 147 1.92 43.38 9.35
CA ILE A 147 3.16 42.59 9.46
C ILE A 147 3.46 41.87 8.14
N LEU A 148 2.46 41.24 7.53
CA LEU A 148 2.65 40.55 6.24
C LEU A 148 2.98 41.53 5.11
N GLN A 149 2.35 42.70 5.08
CA GLN A 149 2.63 43.73 4.08
C GLN A 149 4.06 44.25 4.19
N ASP A 150 4.51 44.55 5.41
CA ASP A 150 5.89 45.02 5.65
C ASP A 150 6.91 43.95 5.23
N LYS A 151 6.64 42.68 5.53
CA LYS A 151 7.52 41.57 5.12
C LYS A 151 7.60 41.37 3.62
N LEU A 152 6.47 41.48 2.92
CA LEU A 152 6.44 41.38 1.47
C LEU A 152 7.23 42.53 0.82
N LEU A 153 7.11 43.74 1.36
CA LEU A 153 7.86 44.91 0.88
C LEU A 153 9.36 44.79 1.18
N GLU A 154 9.74 44.36 2.38
CA GLU A 154 11.14 44.13 2.78
C GLU A 154 11.83 43.14 1.82
N GLU A 155 11.19 42.01 1.53
CA GLU A 155 11.73 41.02 0.59
C GLU A 155 11.76 41.56 -0.85
N GLN A 156 10.71 42.27 -1.28
CA GLN A 156 10.70 42.90 -2.61
C GLN A 156 11.83 43.93 -2.77
N GLU A 157 12.07 44.77 -1.77
CA GLU A 157 13.16 45.74 -1.77
C GLU A 157 14.53 45.04 -1.76
N TYR A 158 14.69 44.00 -0.94
CA TYR A 158 15.90 43.18 -0.91
C TYR A 158 16.21 42.58 -2.29
N LEU A 159 15.20 42.03 -2.97
CA LEU A 159 15.31 41.50 -4.33
C LEU A 159 15.77 42.57 -5.33
N VAL A 160 15.16 43.75 -5.28
CA VAL A 160 15.47 44.86 -6.20
C VAL A 160 16.89 45.39 -5.96
N GLN A 161 17.30 45.55 -4.69
CA GLN A 161 18.58 46.17 -4.32
C GLN A 161 19.77 45.22 -4.45
N HIS A 162 19.63 43.95 -4.05
CA HIS A 162 20.76 43.01 -3.96
C HIS A 162 20.82 42.00 -5.11
N LEU A 163 19.69 41.67 -5.73
CA LEU A 163 19.61 40.62 -6.75
C LEU A 163 19.31 41.16 -8.15
N GLY A 164 19.00 42.44 -8.33
CA GLY A 164 18.58 43.03 -9.62
C GLY A 164 19.50 42.80 -10.84
N LYS A 165 20.75 42.33 -10.66
CA LYS A 165 21.66 41.89 -11.74
C LYS A 165 22.07 40.40 -11.68
N MET A 166 21.82 39.69 -10.58
CA MET A 166 22.18 38.28 -10.37
C MET A 166 20.98 37.35 -10.14
N TYR A 167 19.76 37.89 -10.16
CA TYR A 167 18.52 37.12 -10.08
C TYR A 167 18.42 36.26 -11.34
N ASP A 168 18.66 34.96 -11.18
CA ASP A 168 18.31 33.99 -12.21
C ASP A 168 16.81 33.70 -12.07
N PRO A 169 15.95 34.18 -12.98
CA PRO A 169 14.51 33.90 -12.94
C PRO A 169 14.21 32.40 -13.06
N LYS A 170 15.21 31.57 -13.35
CA LYS A 170 15.10 30.10 -13.38
C LYS A 170 15.24 29.44 -12.01
N LYS A 171 15.57 30.18 -10.94
CA LYS A 171 15.69 29.64 -9.56
C LYS A 171 14.93 30.48 -8.51
N PRO A 172 13.61 30.68 -8.67
CA PRO A 172 12.80 31.43 -7.70
C PRO A 172 12.66 30.72 -6.34
N GLU A 173 12.96 29.42 -6.29
CA GLU A 173 12.65 28.53 -5.16
C GLU A 173 13.32 28.94 -3.84
N ALA A 174 14.57 29.37 -3.87
CA ALA A 174 15.32 29.69 -2.63
C ALA A 174 14.79 30.96 -1.94
N LEU A 175 14.34 31.94 -2.71
CA LEU A 175 13.80 33.20 -2.20
C LEU A 175 12.36 33.01 -1.74
N ASN A 176 11.54 32.33 -2.54
CA ASN A 176 10.17 31.99 -2.16
C ASN A 176 10.13 31.14 -0.89
N THR A 177 11.07 30.20 -0.73
CA THR A 177 11.15 29.36 0.48
C THR A 177 11.46 30.17 1.73
N LYS A 178 12.39 31.15 1.65
CA LYS A 178 12.71 32.05 2.77
C LYS A 178 11.53 32.95 3.14
N LEU A 179 10.89 33.55 2.14
CA LEU A 179 9.71 34.39 2.34
C LEU A 179 8.58 33.58 3.00
N ILE A 180 8.21 32.42 2.44
CA ILE A 180 7.15 31.57 3.00
C ILE A 180 7.47 31.20 4.45
N LYS A 181 8.74 30.83 4.74
CA LYS A 181 9.15 30.51 6.11
C LYS A 181 8.99 31.71 7.06
N SER A 182 9.41 32.91 6.65
CA SER A 182 9.25 34.13 7.47
C SER A 182 7.77 34.42 7.73
N LEU A 183 6.94 34.41 6.68
CA LEU A 183 5.51 34.69 6.81
C LEU A 183 4.83 33.69 7.75
N VAL A 184 5.13 32.40 7.63
CA VAL A 184 4.58 31.36 8.52
C VAL A 184 5.05 31.56 9.96
N PHE A 185 6.32 31.90 10.17
CA PHE A 185 6.85 32.17 11.51
C PHE A 185 6.17 33.38 12.17
N ASP A 186 5.99 34.47 11.42
CA ASP A 186 5.33 35.68 11.91
C ASP A 186 3.85 35.42 12.22
N LEU A 187 3.16 34.66 11.36
CA LEU A 187 1.77 34.22 11.59
C LEU A 187 1.64 33.42 12.88
N VAL A 188 2.47 32.39 13.06
CA VAL A 188 2.45 31.56 14.26
C VAL A 188 2.79 32.38 15.50
N THR A 189 3.76 33.30 15.41
CA THR A 189 4.15 34.17 16.53
C THR A 189 2.99 35.05 17.00
N VAL A 190 2.29 35.70 16.07
CA VAL A 190 1.14 36.55 16.41
C VAL A 190 -0.02 35.71 16.95
N LEU A 191 -0.37 34.62 16.27
CA LEU A 191 -1.52 33.78 16.62
C LEU A 191 -1.31 32.96 17.90
N SER A 192 -0.07 32.59 18.23
CA SER A 192 0.24 31.83 19.45
C SER A 192 -0.13 32.55 20.75
N THR A 193 -0.22 33.88 20.71
CA THR A 193 -0.69 34.67 21.86
C THR A 193 -2.19 34.47 22.15
N LYS A 194 -2.96 34.06 21.14
CA LYS A 194 -4.41 33.85 21.21
C LYS A 194 -4.76 32.36 21.31
N TYR A 195 -3.97 31.51 20.68
CA TYR A 195 -4.22 30.07 20.55
C TYR A 195 -3.11 29.24 21.18
N GLU A 196 -3.39 28.68 22.36
CA GLU A 196 -2.42 27.90 23.15
C GLU A 196 -1.84 26.71 22.37
N HIS A 197 -2.66 26.05 21.54
CA HIS A 197 -2.22 24.90 20.74
C HIS A 197 -1.15 25.23 19.69
N LEU A 198 -0.95 26.51 19.36
CA LEU A 198 0.13 26.94 18.47
C LEU A 198 1.47 27.13 19.20
N PHE A 199 1.49 27.14 20.54
CA PHE A 199 2.73 27.26 21.31
C PHE A 199 3.60 26.01 21.19
N ASP A 200 2.97 24.83 21.18
CA ASP A 200 3.64 23.53 21.03
C ASP A 200 3.91 23.16 19.56
N LEU A 201 3.63 24.08 18.63
CA LEU A 201 3.79 23.85 17.21
C LEU A 201 5.27 23.82 16.82
N GLN A 202 5.66 22.79 16.09
CA GLN A 202 7.00 22.64 15.54
C GLN A 202 7.01 23.09 14.08
N LEU A 203 7.89 24.04 13.76
CA LEU A 203 8.10 24.58 12.42
C LEU A 203 9.40 24.00 11.85
N ASP A 204 9.28 23.00 10.96
CA ASP A 204 10.45 22.38 10.35
C ASP A 204 10.69 22.94 8.93
N PRO A 205 11.85 23.53 8.67
CA PRO A 205 12.22 23.97 7.33
C PRO A 205 12.80 22.84 6.48
N GLU A 206 12.59 22.90 5.17
CA GLU A 206 13.27 22.05 4.17
C GLU A 206 13.15 20.53 4.40
N VAL A 207 11.99 20.08 4.86
CA VAL A 207 11.75 18.69 5.23
C VAL A 207 11.54 17.79 4.02
N GLU A 208 12.12 16.59 4.06
CA GLU A 208 11.80 15.54 3.10
C GLU A 208 10.74 14.59 3.68
N ILE A 209 9.64 14.44 2.96
CA ILE A 209 8.60 13.45 3.25
C ILE A 209 8.66 12.33 2.23
N ALA A 210 8.41 11.10 2.68
CA ALA A 210 8.34 9.93 1.82
C ALA A 210 7.19 9.01 2.23
N ALA A 211 6.52 8.45 1.24
CA ALA A 211 5.46 7.48 1.44
C ALA A 211 5.62 6.33 0.44
N TYR A 212 5.48 5.11 0.92
CA TYR A 212 5.46 3.90 0.11
C TYR A 212 4.11 3.20 0.31
N TRP A 213 3.46 2.81 -0.78
CA TRP A 213 2.21 2.05 -0.72
C TRP A 213 2.03 1.14 -1.93
N ASP A 214 1.15 0.17 -1.76
CA ASP A 214 0.74 -0.73 -2.83
C ASP A 214 -0.71 -0.42 -3.25
N ARG A 215 -0.95 -0.30 -4.56
CA ARG A 215 -2.27 -0.17 -5.18
C ARG A 215 -2.56 -1.40 -6.04
N TYR A 216 -3.37 -2.30 -5.48
CA TYR A 216 -3.85 -3.49 -6.16
C TYR A 216 -5.22 -3.27 -6.80
N GLY A 217 -5.62 -4.16 -7.72
CA GLY A 217 -6.94 -4.11 -8.38
C GLY A 217 -6.98 -3.36 -9.71
N VAL A 218 -5.82 -3.01 -10.29
CA VAL A 218 -5.77 -2.52 -11.68
C VAL A 218 -5.82 -3.75 -12.60
N PRO A 219 -6.88 -3.95 -13.39
CA PRO A 219 -6.92 -5.06 -14.34
C PRO A 219 -5.80 -4.88 -15.36
N PRO A 220 -5.07 -5.95 -15.73
CA PRO A 220 -4.05 -5.87 -16.77
C PRO A 220 -4.71 -5.41 -18.09
N ILE A 221 -4.33 -4.23 -18.59
CA ILE A 221 -5.03 -3.56 -19.71
C ILE A 221 -4.98 -4.32 -21.04
N LYS A 222 -4.15 -5.37 -21.20
CA LYS A 222 -4.33 -6.34 -22.29
C LYS A 222 -3.89 -7.74 -21.87
N PRO A 223 -4.56 -8.80 -22.37
CA PRO A 223 -3.99 -10.12 -22.35
C PRO A 223 -2.65 -10.04 -23.11
N TRP A 224 -1.60 -10.59 -22.51
CA TRP A 224 -0.43 -11.01 -23.26
C TRP A 224 -0.89 -11.69 -24.57
N ARG A 225 -0.27 -11.38 -25.73
CA ARG A 225 -0.58 -12.00 -27.05
C ARG A 225 -0.60 -13.54 -27.04
N ASN A 226 -0.11 -14.18 -25.98
CA ASN A 226 -0.14 -15.63 -25.78
C ASN A 226 -1.35 -16.16 -24.97
N TYR A 227 -2.19 -15.29 -24.42
CA TYR A 227 -3.37 -15.68 -23.62
C TYR A 227 -4.47 -16.28 -24.50
N GLU A 228 -4.64 -15.79 -25.74
CA GLU A 228 -5.59 -16.38 -26.69
C GLU A 228 -5.11 -17.74 -27.24
N LYS A 229 -3.80 -17.94 -27.37
CA LYS A 229 -3.24 -19.26 -27.75
C LYS A 229 -3.31 -20.29 -26.61
N ALA A 230 -3.45 -19.84 -25.37
CA ALA A 230 -3.63 -20.72 -24.21
C ALA A 230 -5.09 -21.17 -24.01
N LYS A 231 -6.06 -20.57 -24.70
CA LYS A 231 -7.49 -20.93 -24.59
C LYS A 231 -7.88 -22.20 -25.37
N THR A 232 -7.07 -22.66 -26.32
CA THR A 232 -7.40 -23.83 -27.14
C THR A 232 -7.12 -25.17 -26.46
N ASP A 233 -6.40 -25.18 -25.33
CA ASP A 233 -6.28 -26.35 -24.46
C ASP A 233 -7.18 -26.18 -23.24
N TYR A 234 -8.18 -27.05 -23.12
CA TYR A 234 -9.22 -27.08 -22.07
C TYR A 234 -8.69 -27.43 -20.66
N SER A 235 -7.51 -26.95 -20.27
CA SER A 235 -6.92 -27.21 -18.96
C SER A 235 -5.93 -26.14 -18.52
N ILE A 236 -6.22 -24.85 -18.72
CA ILE A 236 -5.44 -23.76 -18.12
C ILE A 236 -6.37 -22.90 -17.25
N PRO A 237 -6.06 -22.73 -15.95
CA PRO A 237 -6.94 -22.02 -15.03
C PRO A 237 -7.05 -20.54 -15.43
N THR A 238 -8.29 -20.05 -15.42
CA THR A 238 -8.60 -18.64 -15.20
C THR A 238 -7.81 -18.16 -13.98
N TRP A 239 -6.81 -17.29 -14.21
CA TRP A 239 -5.86 -16.82 -13.21
C TRP A 239 -4.94 -17.94 -12.65
N PRO A 240 -3.61 -17.72 -12.58
CA PRO A 240 -2.97 -16.46 -12.21
C PRO A 240 -1.97 -15.97 -13.26
N LEU A 241 -1.90 -14.65 -13.51
CA LEU A 241 -0.62 -14.09 -13.95
C LEU A 241 0.41 -14.37 -12.83
N PRO A 242 1.68 -14.64 -13.16
CA PRO A 242 2.69 -14.96 -12.14
C PRO A 242 2.67 -13.92 -11.03
N LYS A 243 2.69 -14.34 -9.75
CA LYS A 243 2.71 -13.47 -8.56
C LYS A 243 3.70 -12.30 -8.68
N LYS A 244 4.84 -12.53 -9.34
CA LYS A 244 5.88 -11.53 -9.66
C LYS A 244 5.40 -10.39 -10.57
N PHE A 245 4.42 -10.62 -11.45
CA PHE A 245 3.90 -9.63 -12.38
C PHE A 245 2.94 -8.63 -11.72
N PHE A 246 2.17 -9.03 -10.70
CA PHE A 246 1.33 -8.06 -9.99
C PHE A 246 2.12 -7.30 -8.91
N GLN A 247 3.05 -7.98 -8.24
CA GLN A 247 3.85 -7.39 -7.17
C GLN A 247 4.81 -6.29 -7.65
N ASN A 248 5.31 -6.36 -8.89
CA ASN A 248 6.28 -5.37 -9.39
C ASN A 248 5.66 -4.11 -10.01
N TYR A 249 4.33 -4.06 -10.17
CA TYR A 249 3.66 -2.99 -10.93
C TYR A 249 2.53 -2.32 -10.15
N SER A 250 2.28 -2.75 -8.91
CA SER A 250 1.31 -2.16 -7.98
C SER A 250 1.96 -1.27 -6.93
N LYS A 251 3.29 -1.18 -6.88
CA LYS A 251 4.02 -0.45 -5.85
C LYS A 251 4.30 0.98 -6.27
N TYR A 252 4.07 1.92 -5.36
CA TYR A 252 4.27 3.34 -5.57
C TYR A 252 5.12 3.91 -4.43
N GLN A 253 6.01 4.85 -4.77
CA GLN A 253 6.74 5.63 -3.78
C GLN A 253 6.66 7.10 -4.15
N SER A 254 6.17 7.90 -3.22
CA SER A 254 6.29 9.35 -3.26
C SER A 254 7.45 9.81 -2.39
N GLN A 255 8.18 10.80 -2.88
CA GLN A 255 9.24 11.47 -2.16
C GLN A 255 9.18 12.94 -2.55
N SER A 256 9.11 13.83 -1.57
CA SER A 256 8.92 15.25 -1.82
C SER A 256 9.65 16.07 -0.77
N LYS A 257 10.34 17.12 -1.22
CA LYS A 257 10.96 18.11 -0.37
C LYS A 257 10.00 19.28 -0.20
N LEU A 258 9.55 19.50 1.03
CA LEU A 258 8.70 20.61 1.41
C LEU A 258 9.57 21.80 1.81
N SER A 259 9.15 23.02 1.45
CA SER A 259 9.80 24.25 1.93
C SER A 259 9.66 24.38 3.45
N CYS A 260 8.51 23.99 3.99
CA CYS A 260 8.17 24.13 5.39
C CYS A 260 7.07 23.12 5.77
N GLN A 261 7.15 22.56 6.99
CA GLN A 261 6.14 21.69 7.57
C GLN A 261 5.78 22.18 8.97
N LEU A 262 4.48 22.27 9.24
CA LEU A 262 3.93 22.56 10.56
C LEU A 262 3.53 21.22 11.21
N ARG A 263 4.05 20.93 12.39
CA ARG A 263 3.71 19.73 13.17
C ARG A 263 3.13 20.12 14.51
N THR A 264 2.06 19.43 14.88
CA THR A 264 1.43 19.53 16.20
C THR A 264 1.57 18.19 16.92
N SER A 265 1.53 18.24 18.25
CA SER A 265 1.51 17.05 19.11
C SER A 265 0.18 16.29 18.97
N ASN A 266 -0.92 17.03 18.89
CA ASN A 266 -2.26 16.49 18.74
C ASN A 266 -2.69 16.46 17.26
N PRO A 267 -3.40 15.41 16.82
CA PRO A 267 -3.96 15.36 15.48
C PRO A 267 -5.06 16.41 15.31
N LEU A 268 -5.26 16.87 14.07
CA LEU A 268 -6.41 17.71 13.73
C LEU A 268 -7.72 16.90 13.88
N PRO A 269 -8.84 17.57 14.20
CA PRO A 269 -10.14 16.91 14.25
C PRO A 269 -10.54 16.39 12.86
N GLU A 270 -11.30 15.30 12.85
CA GLU A 270 -11.87 14.76 11.60
C GLU A 270 -12.88 15.74 11.00
N PHE A 271 -12.72 16.09 9.73
CA PHE A 271 -13.65 16.99 9.04
C PHE A 271 -14.96 16.30 8.65
N LEU A 272 -14.88 15.03 8.26
CA LEU A 272 -16.01 14.18 7.93
C LEU A 272 -15.80 12.82 8.60
N PRO A 273 -16.86 12.23 9.20
CA PRO A 273 -16.78 10.86 9.70
C PRO A 273 -16.41 9.87 8.60
N GLN A 274 -15.74 8.79 8.97
CA GLN A 274 -15.35 7.73 8.03
C GLN A 274 -16.56 7.11 7.30
N ASP A 275 -17.69 7.00 7.98
CA ASP A 275 -18.92 6.39 7.47
C ASP A 275 -19.82 7.39 6.70
N ASP A 276 -19.36 8.62 6.48
CA ASP A 276 -20.12 9.62 5.74
C ASP A 276 -20.41 9.14 4.30
N VAL A 277 -21.55 9.57 3.75
CA VAL A 277 -21.98 9.24 2.39
C VAL A 277 -20.96 9.74 1.37
N LYS A 278 -20.34 10.90 1.59
CA LYS A 278 -19.29 11.44 0.70
C LYS A 278 -18.02 10.57 0.70
N CYS A 279 -17.73 9.87 1.80
CA CYS A 279 -16.58 8.98 1.94
C CYS A 279 -16.81 7.60 1.32
N THR A 280 -18.06 7.12 1.32
CA THR A 280 -18.39 5.71 1.00
C THR A 280 -19.10 5.50 -0.33
N SER A 281 -19.90 6.47 -0.79
CA SER A 281 -20.79 6.29 -1.95
C SER A 281 -20.23 6.83 -3.26
N GLU A 282 -19.33 7.81 -3.23
CA GLU A 282 -18.78 8.41 -4.44
C GLU A 282 -17.68 7.52 -5.05
N PRO A 283 -17.85 7.05 -6.31
CA PRO A 283 -16.80 6.28 -6.97
C PRO A 283 -15.65 7.21 -7.34
N TYR A 284 -14.43 6.85 -6.95
CA TYR A 284 -13.23 7.53 -7.44
C TYR A 284 -13.05 7.27 -8.94
N PRO A 285 -12.49 8.23 -9.71
CA PRO A 285 -12.26 8.06 -11.14
C PRO A 285 -11.24 6.94 -11.38
N GLU A 286 -11.57 6.00 -12.27
CA GLU A 286 -10.66 4.91 -12.63
C GLU A 286 -9.72 5.32 -13.78
N CYS A 287 -8.42 5.37 -13.52
CA CYS A 287 -7.42 5.61 -14.55
C CYS A 287 -6.96 4.30 -15.19
N ARG A 288 -7.45 4.04 -16.41
CA ARG A 288 -7.08 2.87 -17.22
C ARG A 288 -5.78 3.03 -17.99
N LEU A 289 -4.99 4.07 -17.72
CA LEU A 289 -3.71 4.29 -18.37
C LEU A 289 -2.58 3.73 -17.50
N TRP A 290 -1.59 3.10 -18.14
CA TRP A 290 -0.40 2.66 -17.44
C TRP A 290 0.45 3.88 -17.02
N PRO A 291 1.10 3.85 -15.85
CA PRO A 291 1.96 4.94 -15.38
C PRO A 291 3.01 5.39 -16.42
N ASN A 292 3.61 4.45 -17.17
CA ASN A 292 4.55 4.76 -18.26
C ASN A 292 3.96 5.66 -19.34
N VAL A 293 2.69 5.49 -19.70
CA VAL A 293 2.01 6.29 -20.74
C VAL A 293 1.84 7.73 -20.26
N LEU A 294 1.70 7.90 -18.95
CA LEU A 294 1.58 9.18 -18.27
C LEU A 294 2.94 9.82 -17.95
N GLY A 295 4.04 9.23 -18.45
CA GLY A 295 5.39 9.71 -18.20
C GLY A 295 5.89 9.47 -16.78
N THR A 296 5.22 8.61 -16.00
CA THR A 296 5.65 8.26 -14.64
C THR A 296 6.74 7.19 -14.71
N PRO A 297 8.00 7.48 -14.32
CA PRO A 297 9.08 6.51 -14.43
C PRO A 297 8.98 5.44 -13.34
N SER A 298 9.34 4.20 -13.68
CA SER A 298 9.61 3.16 -12.67
C SER A 298 11.08 3.13 -12.29
N GLY A 299 11.39 2.80 -11.04
CA GLY A 299 12.75 2.60 -10.57
C GLY A 299 12.85 1.55 -9.47
N TRP A 300 14.06 1.07 -9.21
CA TRP A 300 14.35 0.29 -8.03
C TRP A 300 14.71 1.25 -6.89
N VAL A 301 13.97 1.19 -5.79
CA VAL A 301 14.19 2.02 -4.60
C VAL A 301 14.01 1.19 -3.35
N GLN A 302 14.70 1.55 -2.27
CA GLN A 302 14.34 1.04 -0.96
C GLN A 302 13.03 1.70 -0.50
N PRO A 303 12.00 0.91 -0.11
CA PRO A 303 10.78 1.45 0.45
C PRO A 303 11.08 2.41 1.61
N LYS A 304 10.58 3.64 1.51
CA LYS A 304 10.75 4.67 2.55
C LYS A 304 9.39 5.22 2.95
N CYS A 305 9.10 5.21 4.25
CA CYS A 305 7.98 5.90 4.86
C CYS A 305 8.55 6.82 5.94
N ASP A 306 8.51 8.12 5.68
CA ASP A 306 9.12 9.13 6.53
C ASP A 306 8.19 10.35 6.56
N PRO A 307 7.59 10.67 7.73
CA PRO A 307 6.70 11.82 7.86
C PRO A 307 7.46 13.15 7.92
N GLY A 308 8.79 13.13 7.84
CA GLY A 308 9.62 14.33 7.82
C GLY A 308 9.89 14.87 9.22
N ARG A 309 10.77 14.20 9.96
CA ARG A 309 11.23 14.67 11.28
C ARG A 309 12.72 14.98 11.25
N TYR A 310 13.08 16.17 11.75
CA TYR A 310 14.42 16.52 12.18
C TYR A 310 14.49 16.57 13.70
#